data_AF-A0A5R9H7H4-F1
#
_entry.id   AF-A0A5R9H7H4-F1
#
_cell.length_a   1.000
_cell.length_b   1.000
_cell.length_c   1.000
_cell.angle_alpha   90.00
_cell.angle_beta   90.00
_cell.angle_gamma   90.00
#
_symmetry.space_group_name_H-M   'P 1'
#
loop_
_entity.id
_entity.type
_entity.pdbx_description
1 polymer ?
#
loop_
_entity_poly.entity_id
_entity_poly.type
_entity_poly.pdbx_seq_one_letter_code
_entity_poly.pdbx_strand_id
1 'polypeptide(L)'
;MYKIVDIFKKLFDYLLTFLTLIFIVFIELVWEKTAKPIFNFISKIIDKINIFDKVIERINNLNKYIILFIFLILFAIVEFLGIYAAILFFRVEIFLAVFVYLLKFPFAVVILWFFDITKYKLLSFKWFEIVYSLTIDLKLKIQNSKIYNKIYNKFYEIKNYLVDKFDITNHPIYNRVIEFYEKVKRRFDI
;
A
#
# COMPACT_ATOMS: atom_id res chain seq x y z
N MET A 1 36.14 -22.90 9.78
CA MET A 1 35.61 -21.55 10.05
C MET A 1 35.08 -20.85 8.79
N TYR A 2 35.82 -20.87 7.66
CA TYR A 2 35.39 -20.29 6.37
C TYR A 2 34.04 -20.81 5.83
N LYS A 3 33.78 -22.13 5.87
CA LYS A 3 32.51 -22.72 5.39
C LYS A 3 31.26 -22.24 6.14
N ILE A 4 31.37 -21.95 7.44
CA ILE A 4 30.22 -21.54 8.27
C ILE A 4 29.82 -20.10 7.91
N VAL A 5 30.80 -19.21 7.76
CA VAL A 5 30.59 -17.82 7.35
C VAL A 5 29.93 -17.75 5.96
N ASP A 6 30.34 -18.60 5.02
CA ASP A 6 29.74 -18.66 3.68
C ASP A 6 28.29 -19.14 3.69
N ILE A 7 27.93 -20.09 4.57
CA ILE A 7 26.54 -20.56 4.72
C ILE A 7 25.65 -19.45 5.28
N PHE A 8 26.11 -18.74 6.33
CA PHE A 8 25.37 -17.60 6.87
C PHE A 8 25.19 -16.48 5.86
N LYS A 9 26.23 -16.19 5.07
CA LYS A 9 26.16 -15.19 4.00
C LYS A 9 25.11 -15.55 2.95
N LYS A 10 25.11 -16.81 2.48
CA LYS A 10 24.08 -17.30 1.55
C LYS A 10 22.68 -17.25 2.14
N LEU A 11 22.50 -17.67 3.38
CA LEU A 11 21.20 -17.63 4.06
C LEU A 11 20.68 -16.18 4.18
N PHE A 12 21.56 -15.25 4.53
CA PHE A 12 21.25 -13.83 4.59
C PHE A 12 20.88 -13.28 3.21
N ASP A 13 21.60 -13.65 2.15
CA ASP A 13 21.29 -13.25 0.78
C ASP A 13 19.90 -13.78 0.33
N TYR A 14 19.55 -15.02 0.68
CA TYR A 14 18.22 -15.58 0.40
C TYR A 14 17.12 -14.84 1.17
N LEU A 15 17.34 -14.60 2.47
CA LEU A 15 16.40 -13.85 3.29
C LEU A 15 16.19 -12.44 2.74
N LEU A 16 17.26 -11.75 2.35
CA LEU A 16 17.24 -10.41 1.79
C LEU A 16 16.49 -10.38 0.44
N THR A 17 16.70 -11.40 -0.39
CA THR A 17 15.98 -11.59 -1.65
C THR A 17 14.48 -11.78 -1.40
N PHE A 18 14.11 -12.65 -0.47
CA PHE A 18 12.72 -12.90 -0.09
C PHE A 18 12.04 -11.63 0.46
N LEU A 19 12.73 -10.90 1.34
CA LEU A 19 12.23 -9.66 1.92
C LEU A 19 12.06 -8.57 0.87
N THR A 20 12.98 -8.49 -0.10
CA THR A 20 12.89 -7.55 -1.23
C THR A 20 11.73 -7.91 -2.16
N LEU A 21 11.46 -9.20 -2.36
CA LEU A 21 10.29 -9.65 -3.13
C LEU A 21 8.99 -9.26 -2.43
N ILE A 22 8.88 -9.50 -1.11
CA ILE A 22 7.74 -9.02 -0.31
C ILE A 22 7.61 -7.50 -0.46
N PHE A 23 8.70 -6.76 -0.28
CA PHE A 23 8.69 -5.31 -0.40
C PHE A 23 8.22 -4.84 -1.79
N ILE A 24 8.68 -5.46 -2.87
CA ILE A 24 8.23 -5.14 -4.25
C ILE A 24 6.74 -5.40 -4.41
N VAL A 25 6.24 -6.53 -3.91
CA VAL A 25 4.81 -6.85 -3.93
C VAL A 25 4.01 -5.78 -3.19
N PHE A 26 4.43 -5.40 -1.98
CA PHE A 26 3.75 -4.36 -1.22
C PHE A 26 3.84 -2.98 -1.88
N ILE A 27 5.00 -2.57 -2.40
CA ILE A 27 5.13 -1.24 -3.01
C ILE A 27 4.39 -1.13 -4.35
N GLU A 28 4.46 -2.16 -5.19
CA GLU A 28 3.91 -2.11 -6.54
C GLU A 28 2.42 -2.47 -6.55
N LEU A 29 2.03 -3.57 -5.88
CA LEU A 29 0.64 -4.01 -5.86
C LEU A 29 -0.17 -3.28 -4.80
N VAL A 30 0.29 -3.27 -3.55
CA VAL A 30 -0.53 -2.72 -2.45
C VAL A 30 -0.48 -1.19 -2.48
N TRP A 31 0.69 -0.58 -2.63
CA TRP A 31 0.82 0.87 -2.59
C TRP A 31 0.43 1.54 -3.92
N GLU A 32 1.18 1.34 -5.00
CA GLU A 32 0.96 2.07 -6.25
C GLU A 32 -0.37 1.73 -6.94
N LYS A 33 -0.78 0.45 -6.97
CA LYS A 33 -2.03 0.04 -7.65
C LYS A 33 -3.30 0.10 -6.81
N THR A 34 -3.21 0.03 -5.49
CA THR A 34 -4.41 -0.03 -4.63
C THR A 34 -4.49 1.17 -3.70
N ALA A 35 -3.56 1.33 -2.77
CA ALA A 35 -3.65 2.35 -1.72
C ALA A 35 -3.59 3.77 -2.29
N LYS A 36 -2.65 4.06 -3.20
CA LYS A 36 -2.46 5.39 -3.80
C LYS A 36 -3.68 5.84 -4.63
N PRO A 37 -4.27 5.05 -5.55
CA PRO A 37 -5.46 5.48 -6.28
C PRO A 37 -6.67 5.62 -5.36
N ILE A 38 -6.85 4.73 -4.37
CA ILE A 38 -7.93 4.84 -3.37
C ILE A 38 -7.75 6.12 -2.55
N PHE A 39 -6.53 6.38 -2.07
CA PHE A 39 -6.19 7.61 -1.35
C PHE A 39 -6.46 8.85 -2.19
N ASN A 40 -5.99 8.89 -3.44
CA ASN A 40 -6.21 10.02 -4.34
C ASN A 40 -7.70 10.22 -4.65
N PHE A 41 -8.47 9.15 -4.83
CA PHE A 41 -9.91 9.20 -5.06
C PHE A 41 -10.64 9.76 -3.84
N ILE A 42 -10.33 9.23 -2.65
CA ILE A 42 -10.91 9.68 -1.39
C ILE A 42 -10.52 11.13 -1.11
N SER A 43 -9.25 11.51 -1.30
CA SER A 43 -8.78 12.88 -1.15
C SER A 43 -9.56 13.81 -2.07
N LYS A 44 -9.70 13.49 -3.36
CA LYS A 44 -10.49 14.32 -4.31
C LYS A 44 -11.96 14.46 -3.90
N ILE A 45 -12.57 13.41 -3.36
CA ILE A 45 -13.94 13.47 -2.85
C ILE A 45 -14.02 14.36 -1.62
N ILE A 46 -13.07 14.21 -0.70
CA ILE A 46 -12.96 15.03 0.52
C ILE A 46 -12.77 16.50 0.14
N ASP A 47 -11.86 16.82 -0.78
CA ASP A 47 -11.57 18.19 -1.24
C ASP A 47 -12.76 18.84 -1.96
N LYS A 48 -13.57 18.03 -2.66
CA LYS A 48 -14.80 18.52 -3.33
C LYS A 48 -15.93 18.76 -2.32
N ILE A 49 -15.86 18.14 -1.15
CA ILE A 49 -16.86 18.25 -0.10
C ILE A 49 -16.31 19.19 0.98
N ASN A 50 -16.68 20.48 0.90
CA ASN A 50 -16.36 21.55 1.87
C ASN A 50 -16.72 21.25 3.35
N ILE A 51 -17.27 20.08 3.65
CA ILE A 51 -17.55 19.59 5.01
C ILE A 51 -16.24 19.35 5.78
N PHE A 52 -15.15 18.98 5.10
CA PHE A 52 -13.89 18.67 5.75
C PHE A 52 -13.01 19.89 6.01
N ASP A 53 -13.23 21.02 5.34
CA ASP A 53 -12.42 22.24 5.57
C ASP A 53 -12.48 22.69 7.04
N LYS A 54 -13.67 22.69 7.63
CA LYS A 54 -13.86 23.01 9.05
C LYS A 54 -13.18 22.00 9.97
N VAL A 55 -13.10 20.73 9.55
CA VAL A 55 -12.42 19.68 10.31
C VAL A 55 -10.90 19.86 10.22
N ILE A 56 -10.38 20.11 9.02
CA ILE A 56 -8.96 20.36 8.76
C ILE A 56 -8.50 21.61 9.52
N GLU A 57 -9.28 22.70 9.50
CA GLU A 57 -9.00 23.92 10.25
C GLU A 57 -8.95 23.64 11.76
N ARG A 58 -9.94 22.91 12.29
CA ARG A 58 -9.93 22.48 13.71
C ARG A 58 -8.69 21.66 14.04
N ILE A 59 -8.32 20.68 13.21
CA ILE A 59 -7.11 19.87 13.38
C ILE A 59 -5.86 20.74 13.33
N ASN A 60 -5.78 21.69 12.40
CA ASN A 60 -4.69 22.65 12.28
C ASN A 60 -4.61 23.64 13.45
N ASN A 61 -5.67 23.83 14.21
CA ASN A 61 -5.65 24.64 15.44
C ASN A 61 -5.29 23.80 16.68
N LEU A 62 -5.26 22.46 16.60
CA LEU A 62 -4.87 21.62 17.72
C LEU A 62 -3.38 21.75 18.04
N ASN A 63 -3.05 21.59 19.33
CA ASN A 63 -1.67 21.50 19.80
C ASN A 63 -0.98 20.26 19.20
N LYS A 64 0.31 20.38 18.85
CA LYS A 64 1.14 19.28 18.34
C LYS A 64 1.11 18.03 19.22
N TYR A 65 1.02 18.16 20.54
CA TYR A 65 0.93 17.01 21.45
C TYR A 65 -0.39 16.24 21.32
N ILE A 66 -1.51 16.95 21.11
CA ILE A 66 -2.83 16.34 20.90
C ILE A 66 -2.84 15.59 19.56
N ILE A 67 -2.27 16.20 18.52
CA ILE A 67 -2.14 15.58 17.20
C ILE A 67 -1.32 14.30 17.28
N LEU A 68 -0.18 14.33 17.98
CA LEU A 68 0.64 13.14 18.19
C LEU A 68 -0.14 12.06 18.92
N PHE A 69 -0.89 12.43 19.97
CA PHE A 69 -1.70 11.48 20.73
C PHE A 69 -2.79 10.83 19.86
N ILE A 70 -3.51 11.61 19.06
CA ILE A 70 -4.51 11.10 18.10
C ILE A 70 -3.85 10.16 17.10
N PHE A 71 -2.72 10.57 16.51
CA PHE A 71 -1.97 9.74 15.57
C PHE A 71 -1.58 8.39 16.18
N LEU A 72 -1.05 8.39 17.41
CA LEU A 72 -0.64 7.18 18.11
C LEU A 72 -1.83 6.27 18.43
N ILE A 73 -3.00 6.82 18.80
CA ILE A 73 -4.22 6.03 19.02
C ILE A 73 -4.65 5.35 17.73
N LEU A 74 -4.76 6.12 16.63
CA LEU A 74 -5.18 5.56 15.35
C LEU A 74 -4.21 4.47 14.88
N PHE A 75 -2.91 4.72 15.01
CA PHE A 75 -1.86 3.76 14.71
C PHE A 75 -1.99 2.50 15.58
N ALA A 76 -2.18 2.65 16.89
CA ALA A 76 -2.33 1.52 17.81
C ALA A 76 -3.54 0.64 17.46
N ILE A 77 -4.69 1.24 17.12
CA ILE A 77 -5.88 0.49 16.68
C ILE A 77 -5.57 -0.39 15.47
N VAL A 78 -4.88 0.19 14.47
CA VAL A 78 -4.49 -0.49 13.23
C VAL A 78 -3.48 -1.61 13.47
N GLU A 79 -2.58 -1.44 14.43
CA GLU A 79 -1.66 -2.51 14.85
C GLU A 79 -2.37 -3.60 15.64
N PHE A 80 -3.28 -3.25 16.56
CA PHE A 80 -4.09 -4.24 17.27
C PHE A 80 -4.97 -5.08 16.33
N LEU A 81 -5.56 -4.48 15.30
CA LEU A 81 -6.29 -5.22 14.26
C LEU A 81 -5.37 -6.22 13.53
N GLY A 82 -4.14 -5.81 13.22
CA GLY A 82 -3.15 -6.69 12.59
C GLY A 82 -2.75 -7.87 13.49
N ILE A 83 -2.47 -7.59 14.76
CA ILE A 83 -2.14 -8.63 15.76
C ILE A 83 -3.32 -9.57 15.95
N TYR A 84 -4.54 -9.04 16.06
CA TYR A 84 -5.75 -9.83 16.23
C TYR A 84 -6.01 -10.74 15.01
N ALA A 85 -5.85 -10.22 13.79
CA ALA A 85 -5.92 -11.03 12.58
C ALA A 85 -4.89 -12.18 12.58
N ALA A 86 -3.66 -11.91 13.04
CA ALA A 86 -2.64 -12.95 13.17
C ALA A 86 -3.04 -14.03 14.19
N ILE A 87 -3.57 -13.64 15.35
CA ILE A 87 -4.07 -14.59 16.36
C ILE A 87 -5.17 -15.48 15.79
N LEU A 88 -6.13 -14.90 15.05
CA LEU A 88 -7.21 -15.64 14.41
C LEU A 88 -6.71 -16.62 13.35
N PHE A 89 -5.65 -16.24 12.62
CA PHE A 89 -5.00 -17.12 11.66
C PHE A 89 -4.41 -18.35 12.34
N PHE A 90 -3.75 -18.17 13.50
CA PHE A 90 -3.26 -19.29 14.31
C PHE A 90 -4.39 -20.17 14.90
N ARG A 91 -5.59 -19.62 15.07
CA ARG A 91 -6.79 -20.35 15.50
C ARG A 91 -7.52 -21.05 14.36
N VAL A 92 -6.99 -21.01 13.12
CA VAL A 92 -7.59 -21.61 11.92
C VAL A 92 -8.94 -20.96 11.54
N GLU A 93 -9.26 -19.79 12.08
CA GLU A 93 -10.43 -18.99 11.72
C GLU A 93 -10.13 -18.13 10.48
N ILE A 94 -9.81 -18.78 9.36
CA ILE A 94 -9.21 -18.14 8.18
C ILE A 94 -10.09 -17.01 7.62
N PHE A 95 -11.40 -17.24 7.49
CA PHE A 95 -12.32 -16.23 6.95
C PHE A 95 -12.38 -14.97 7.82
N LEU A 96 -12.45 -15.17 9.14
CA LEU A 96 -12.52 -14.07 10.10
C LEU A 96 -11.18 -13.34 10.20
N ALA A 97 -10.06 -14.06 10.16
CA ALA A 97 -8.72 -13.49 10.08
C ALA A 97 -8.55 -12.60 8.83
N VAL A 98 -8.97 -13.08 7.66
CA VAL A 98 -8.91 -12.31 6.41
C VAL A 98 -9.80 -11.07 6.51
N PHE A 99 -11.02 -11.20 7.03
CA PHE A 99 -11.93 -10.07 7.20
C PHE A 99 -11.35 -8.97 8.11
N VAL A 100 -10.82 -9.35 9.28
CA VAL A 100 -10.18 -8.42 10.22
C VAL A 100 -8.94 -7.78 9.58
N TYR A 101 -8.14 -8.55 8.84
CA TYR A 101 -6.98 -8.02 8.13
C TYR A 101 -7.39 -7.01 7.05
N LEU A 102 -8.46 -7.28 6.29
CA LEU A 102 -8.99 -6.36 5.29
C LEU A 102 -9.54 -5.07 5.93
N LEU A 103 -10.11 -5.17 7.13
CA LEU A 103 -10.61 -4.02 7.87
C LEU A 103 -9.49 -3.02 8.21
N LYS A 104 -8.23 -3.46 8.26
CA LYS A 104 -7.07 -2.57 8.50
C LYS A 104 -6.89 -1.52 7.38
N PHE A 105 -7.27 -1.83 6.14
CA PHE A 105 -7.06 -0.95 4.98
C PHE A 105 -7.78 0.42 5.07
N PRO A 106 -9.10 0.52 5.35
CA PRO A 106 -9.75 1.81 5.48
C PRO A 106 -9.15 2.66 6.61
N PHE A 107 -8.79 2.06 7.75
CA PHE A 107 -8.12 2.79 8.82
C PHE A 107 -6.73 3.28 8.42
N ALA A 108 -5.98 2.49 7.64
CA ALA A 108 -4.69 2.94 7.10
C ALA A 108 -4.85 4.17 6.21
N VAL A 109 -5.90 4.24 5.37
CA VAL A 109 -6.20 5.44 4.57
C VAL A 109 -6.47 6.66 5.46
N VAL A 110 -7.26 6.49 6.53
CA VAL A 110 -7.55 7.59 7.48
C VAL A 110 -6.28 8.07 8.18
N ILE A 111 -5.40 7.15 8.62
CA ILE A 111 -4.12 7.49 9.25
C ILE A 111 -3.22 8.24 8.28
N LEU A 112 -3.12 7.78 7.03
CA LEU A 112 -2.28 8.41 6.02
C LEU A 112 -2.79 9.81 5.66
N TRP A 113 -4.10 9.98 5.54
CA TRP A 113 -4.71 11.29 5.33
C TRP A 113 -4.45 12.23 6.51
N PHE A 114 -4.67 11.76 7.75
CA PHE A 114 -4.40 12.53 8.96
C PHE A 114 -2.91 12.89 9.08
N PHE A 115 -2.03 11.95 8.73
CA PHE A 115 -0.59 12.16 8.69
C PHE A 115 -0.22 13.25 7.70
N ASP A 116 -0.76 13.21 6.48
CA ASP A 116 -0.44 14.17 5.43
C ASP A 116 -0.79 15.61 5.84
N ILE A 117 -2.00 15.81 6.37
CA ILE A 117 -2.44 17.15 6.83
C ILE A 117 -1.68 17.63 8.08
N THR A 118 -1.19 16.74 8.94
CA THR A 118 -0.53 17.11 10.21
C THR A 118 0.98 16.91 10.21
N LYS A 119 1.55 16.53 9.07
CA LYS A 119 2.95 16.12 8.91
C LYS A 119 3.94 17.12 9.52
N TYR A 120 3.77 18.40 9.23
CA TYR A 120 4.64 19.47 9.73
C TYR A 120 4.68 19.54 11.26
N LYS A 121 3.56 19.25 11.94
CA LYS A 121 3.50 19.21 13.42
C LYS A 121 4.08 17.92 13.99
N LEU A 122 3.84 16.79 13.33
CA LEU A 122 4.41 15.50 13.75
C LEU A 122 5.93 15.50 13.60
N LEU A 123 6.46 16.05 12.51
CA LEU A 123 7.90 16.19 12.28
C LEU A 123 8.57 17.22 13.21
N SER A 124 7.81 18.06 13.92
CA SER A 124 8.38 18.94 14.94
C SER A 124 8.91 18.17 16.16
N PHE A 125 8.53 16.91 16.33
CA PHE A 125 9.08 16.02 17.34
C PHE A 125 10.34 15.33 16.80
N LYS A 126 11.49 15.60 17.41
CA LYS A 126 12.79 15.10 16.94
C LYS A 126 12.87 13.58 16.77
N TRP A 127 12.29 12.81 17.71
CA TRP A 127 12.26 11.35 17.60
C TRP A 127 11.39 10.88 16.42
N PHE A 128 10.27 11.57 16.16
CA PHE A 128 9.36 11.25 15.07
C PHE A 128 10.02 11.56 13.72
N GLU A 129 10.68 12.71 13.62
CA GLU A 129 11.49 13.10 12.46
C GLU A 129 12.55 12.04 12.14
N ILE A 130 13.29 11.56 13.16
CA ILE A 130 14.31 10.51 13.00
C ILE A 130 13.68 9.21 12.46
N VAL A 131 12.56 8.77 13.03
CA VAL A 131 11.89 7.54 12.57
C VAL A 131 11.40 7.70 11.13
N TYR A 132 10.84 8.86 10.80
CA TYR A 132 10.37 9.17 9.46
C TYR A 132 11.53 9.18 8.45
N SER A 133 12.64 9.86 8.74
CA SER A 133 13.80 9.93 7.85
C SER A 133 14.43 8.55 7.63
N LEU A 134 14.60 7.76 8.71
CA LEU A 134 15.06 6.36 8.60
C LEU A 134 14.15 5.53 7.70
N THR A 135 12.83 5.71 7.78
CA THR A 135 11.86 4.99 6.94
C THR A 135 12.02 5.35 5.46
N ILE A 136 12.20 6.64 5.15
CA ILE A 136 12.45 7.11 3.79
C ILE A 136 13.80 6.60 3.26
N ASP A 137 14.86 6.67 4.07
CA ASP A 137 16.18 6.19 3.69
C ASP A 137 16.20 4.69 3.44
N LEU A 138 15.53 3.90 4.27
CA LEU A 138 15.38 2.46 4.07
C LEU A 138 14.65 2.14 2.76
N LYS A 139 13.53 2.84 2.50
CA LYS A 139 12.80 2.71 1.22
C LYS A 139 13.73 2.97 0.04
N LEU A 140 14.46 4.09 0.05
CA LEU A 140 15.37 4.47 -1.02
C LEU A 140 16.52 3.47 -1.20
N LYS A 141 17.11 2.99 -0.10
CA LYS A 141 18.17 1.97 -0.13
C LYS A 141 17.68 0.67 -0.75
N ILE A 142 16.46 0.23 -0.42
CA ILE A 142 15.88 -0.98 -1.00
C ILE A 142 15.66 -0.76 -2.51
N GLN A 143 15.02 0.34 -2.90
CA GLN A 143 14.70 0.63 -4.32
C GLN A 143 15.96 0.79 -5.19
N ASN A 144 17.04 1.35 -4.65
CA ASN A 144 18.30 1.52 -5.37
C ASN A 144 19.19 0.26 -5.35
N SER A 145 18.78 -0.81 -4.66
CA SER A 145 19.56 -2.03 -4.57
C SER A 145 19.54 -2.80 -5.90
N LYS A 146 20.67 -3.45 -6.23
CA LYS A 146 20.76 -4.34 -7.41
C LYS A 146 19.74 -5.48 -7.35
N ILE A 147 19.44 -5.96 -6.15
CA ILE A 147 18.47 -7.04 -5.91
C ILE A 147 17.07 -6.56 -6.29
N TYR A 148 16.68 -5.35 -5.87
CA TYR A 148 15.40 -4.76 -6.24
C TYR A 148 15.26 -4.64 -7.75
N ASN A 149 16.22 -4.03 -8.43
CA ASN A 149 16.16 -3.86 -9.89
C ASN A 149 16.05 -5.20 -10.63
N LYS A 150 16.79 -6.23 -10.19
CA LYS A 150 16.73 -7.56 -10.79
C LYS A 150 15.35 -8.22 -10.60
N ILE A 151 14.79 -8.18 -9.40
CA ILE A 151 13.47 -8.75 -9.11
C ILE A 151 12.38 -7.95 -9.82
N TYR A 152 12.46 -6.62 -9.81
CA TYR A 152 11.51 -5.74 -10.47
C TYR A 152 11.46 -5.97 -11.98
N ASN A 153 12.61 -6.06 -12.64
CA ASN A 153 12.68 -6.39 -14.08
C ASN A 153 12.05 -7.75 -14.36
N LYS A 154 12.32 -8.75 -13.52
CA LYS A 154 11.72 -10.08 -13.68
C LYS A 154 10.20 -10.06 -13.48
N PHE A 155 9.72 -9.29 -12.52
CA PHE A 155 8.29 -9.10 -12.28
C PHE A 155 7.61 -8.42 -13.48
N TYR A 156 8.28 -7.44 -14.10
CA TYR A 156 7.82 -6.78 -15.31
C TYR A 156 7.76 -7.72 -16.52
N GLU A 157 8.78 -8.57 -16.73
CA GLU A 157 8.76 -9.62 -17.75
C GLU A 157 7.57 -10.57 -17.57
N ILE A 158 7.34 -11.06 -16.34
CA ILE A 158 6.23 -11.97 -16.03
C ILE A 158 4.89 -11.27 -16.27
N LYS A 159 4.76 -10.00 -15.84
CA LYS A 159 3.57 -9.20 -16.07
C LYS A 159 3.27 -9.09 -17.57
N ASN A 160 4.25 -8.73 -18.39
CA ASN A 160 4.05 -8.58 -19.83
C ASN A 160 3.71 -9.91 -20.49
N TYR A 161 4.39 -11.00 -20.12
CA TYR A 161 4.03 -12.33 -20.59
C TYR A 161 2.57 -12.70 -20.26
N LEU A 162 2.09 -12.38 -19.05
CA LEU A 162 0.69 -12.61 -18.67
C LEU A 162 -0.27 -11.73 -19.47
N VAL A 163 0.06 -10.45 -19.67
CA VAL A 163 -0.77 -9.54 -20.48
C VAL A 163 -0.86 -10.05 -21.91
N ASP A 164 0.25 -10.41 -22.54
CA ASP A 164 0.29 -10.90 -23.92
C ASP A 164 -0.44 -12.25 -24.06
N LYS A 165 -0.31 -13.14 -23.07
CA LYS A 165 -0.93 -14.47 -23.08
C LYS A 165 -2.43 -14.43 -22.80
N PHE A 166 -2.87 -13.52 -21.94
CA PHE A 166 -4.28 -13.30 -21.63
C PHE A 166 -4.85 -12.11 -22.40
N ASP A 167 -4.20 -11.70 -23.49
CA ASP A 167 -4.69 -10.62 -24.34
C ASP A 167 -5.95 -11.07 -25.08
N ILE A 168 -7.09 -10.66 -24.53
CA ILE A 168 -8.41 -11.02 -25.03
C ILE A 168 -8.69 -10.27 -26.35
N THR A 169 -7.92 -9.22 -26.69
CA THR A 169 -8.17 -8.41 -27.90
C THR A 169 -8.08 -9.23 -29.19
N ASN A 170 -7.27 -10.30 -29.20
CA ASN A 170 -7.17 -11.24 -30.33
C ASN A 170 -8.17 -12.40 -30.26
N HIS A 171 -8.95 -12.49 -29.17
CA HIS A 171 -9.94 -13.56 -29.01
C HIS A 171 -11.23 -13.21 -29.77
N PRO A 172 -11.83 -14.14 -30.54
CA PRO A 172 -13.06 -13.87 -31.32
C PRO A 172 -14.27 -13.43 -30.48
N ILE A 173 -14.20 -13.60 -29.15
CA ILE A 173 -15.22 -13.14 -28.20
C ILE A 173 -15.13 -11.62 -28.01
N TYR A 174 -13.93 -11.03 -28.06
CA TYR A 174 -13.73 -9.60 -27.89
C TYR A 174 -14.41 -8.79 -29.00
N ASN A 175 -14.24 -9.20 -30.27
CA ASN A 175 -14.93 -8.56 -31.39
C ASN A 175 -16.46 -8.65 -31.25
N ARG A 176 -17.00 -9.77 -30.78
CA ARG A 176 -18.44 -9.91 -30.52
C ARG A 176 -18.93 -9.01 -29.38
N VAL A 177 -18.12 -8.83 -28.33
CA VAL A 177 -18.46 -7.94 -27.21
C VAL A 177 -18.40 -6.47 -27.65
N ILE A 178 -17.42 -6.08 -28.47
CA ILE A 178 -17.35 -4.74 -29.06
C ILE A 178 -18.53 -4.49 -29.99
N GLU A 179 -18.83 -5.41 -30.91
CA GLU A 179 -20.00 -5.29 -31.80
C GLU A 179 -21.30 -5.17 -31.01
N PHE A 180 -21.46 -5.95 -29.93
CA PHE A 180 -22.61 -5.83 -29.05
C PHE A 180 -22.65 -4.48 -28.34
N TYR A 181 -21.53 -4.01 -27.81
CA TYR A 181 -21.43 -2.69 -27.17
C TYR A 181 -21.77 -1.56 -28.13
N GLU A 182 -21.22 -1.57 -29.35
CA GLU A 182 -21.53 -0.56 -30.39
C GLU A 182 -23.00 -0.60 -30.80
N LYS A 183 -23.58 -1.80 -30.89
CA LYS A 183 -25.01 -1.99 -31.21
C LYS A 183 -25.92 -1.47 -30.10
N VAL A 184 -25.54 -1.66 -28.84
CA VAL A 184 -26.24 -1.10 -27.67
C VAL A 184 -26.07 0.42 -27.65
N LYS A 185 -24.85 0.94 -27.83
CA LYS A 185 -24.55 2.36 -27.87
C LYS A 185 -25.38 3.10 -28.93
N ARG A 186 -25.43 2.58 -30.16
CA ARG A 186 -26.28 3.12 -31.25
C ARG A 186 -27.77 3.06 -30.97
N ARG A 187 -28.23 2.16 -30.10
CA ARG A 187 -29.66 2.00 -29.79
C ARG A 187 -30.14 2.92 -28.69
N PHE A 188 -29.23 3.43 -27.86
CA PHE A 188 -29.56 4.26 -26.69
C PHE A 188 -29.00 5.70 -26.78
N ASP A 189 -28.49 6.13 -27.94
CA ASP A 189 -27.93 7.48 -28.19
C ASP A 189 -27.05 8.01 -27.04
N ILE A 190 -26.05 7.20 -26.63
CA ILE A 190 -24.92 7.63 -25.79
C ILE A 190 -23.68 7.79 -26.66
#